data_AF-A0A3B8MCB7-F1
#
_entry.id   AF-A0A3B8MCB7-F1
#
_cell.length_a   1.000
_cell.length_b   1.000
_cell.length_c   1.000
_cell.angle_alpha   90.00
_cell.angle_beta   90.00
_cell.angle_gamma   90.00
#
_symmetry.space_group_name_H-M   'P 1'
#
loop_
_entity.id
_entity.type
_entity.pdbx_description
1 polymer ?
#
loop_
_entity_poly.entity_id
_entity_poly.type
_entity_poly.pdbx_seq_one_letter_code
_entity_poly.pdbx_strand_id
1 'polypeptide(L)'
;MPDHAAIAYNRASTLFEYGDLDGAVDGLLEAMSIGIPEPDLSYYKAARGGLVQMAFPSKHEIRYPDYFLDIETYLHKVEAQRAEGVPLLHGLAPLARIRKDDAAALGYYTRILDLDPEDHTALTNQALLESQEDPT
;
A
#
# COMPACT_ATOMS: atom_id res chain seq x y z
N MET A 1 -16.94 1.86 19.35
CA MET A 1 -16.92 0.65 18.51
C MET A 1 -15.47 0.30 18.27
N PRO A 2 -15.05 -0.97 18.33
CA PRO A 2 -13.68 -1.35 17.94
C PRO A 2 -13.38 -0.81 16.53
N ASP A 3 -12.15 -0.36 16.34
CA ASP A 3 -11.67 0.10 15.04
C ASP A 3 -11.77 -1.06 14.04
N HIS A 4 -12.60 -0.90 13.00
CA HIS A 4 -12.90 -1.95 12.04
C HIS A 4 -11.63 -2.46 11.34
N ALA A 5 -10.62 -1.61 11.16
CA ALA A 5 -9.34 -1.99 10.60
C ALA A 5 -8.55 -2.96 11.50
N ALA A 6 -8.57 -2.75 12.82
CA ALA A 6 -7.88 -3.63 13.77
C ALA A 6 -8.51 -5.03 13.83
N ILE A 7 -9.83 -5.13 13.61
CA ILE A 7 -10.53 -6.42 13.52
C ILE A 7 -10.08 -7.18 12.28
N ALA A 8 -10.05 -6.51 11.12
CA ALA A 8 -9.57 -7.10 9.88
C ALA A 8 -8.12 -7.57 9.99
N TYR A 9 -7.25 -6.74 10.57
CA TYR A 9 -5.84 -7.08 10.83
C TYR A 9 -5.70 -8.32 11.73
N ASN A 10 -6.37 -8.35 12.89
CA ASN A 10 -6.26 -9.47 13.82
C ASN A 10 -6.75 -10.79 13.20
N ARG A 11 -7.83 -10.74 12.40
CA ARG A 11 -8.32 -11.88 11.64
C ARG A 11 -7.27 -12.33 10.62
N ALA A 12 -6.66 -11.41 9.89
CA ALA A 12 -5.63 -11.71 8.91
C ALA A 12 -4.40 -12.38 9.52
N SER A 13 -3.92 -11.87 10.66
CA SER A 13 -2.81 -12.48 11.41
C SER A 13 -3.13 -13.91 11.86
N THR A 14 -4.37 -14.14 12.30
CA THR A 14 -4.84 -15.49 12.67
C THR A 14 -4.85 -16.43 11.46
N LEU A 15 -5.35 -15.96 10.30
CA LEU A 15 -5.35 -16.75 9.06
C LEU A 15 -3.94 -17.09 8.59
N PHE A 16 -3.02 -16.14 8.70
CA PHE A 16 -1.60 -16.36 8.43
C PHE A 16 -1.02 -17.47 9.33
N GLU A 17 -1.29 -17.44 10.64
CA GLU A 17 -0.84 -18.46 11.58
C GLU A 17 -1.39 -19.86 11.25
N TYR A 18 -2.60 -19.95 10.69
CA TYR A 18 -3.19 -21.20 10.22
C TYR A 18 -2.69 -21.65 8.83
N GLY A 19 -1.83 -20.87 8.18
CA GLY A 19 -1.33 -21.15 6.84
C GLY A 19 -2.30 -20.81 5.71
N ASP A 20 -3.43 -20.15 6.01
CA ASP A 20 -4.33 -19.61 5.00
C ASP A 20 -3.78 -18.27 4.50
N LEU A 21 -2.79 -18.36 3.62
CA LEU A 21 -2.08 -17.21 3.09
C LEU A 21 -2.97 -16.33 2.20
N ASP A 22 -3.97 -16.90 1.52
CA ASP A 22 -4.92 -16.15 0.68
C ASP A 22 -5.85 -15.33 1.56
N GLY A 23 -6.47 -15.98 2.54
CA GLY A 23 -7.29 -15.28 3.52
C GLY A 23 -6.52 -14.24 4.34
N ALA A 24 -5.24 -14.49 4.61
CA ALA A 24 -4.36 -13.51 5.26
C ALA A 24 -4.18 -12.25 4.38
N VAL A 25 -3.88 -12.41 3.09
CA VAL A 25 -3.72 -11.25 2.19
C VAL A 25 -5.02 -10.46 2.08
N ASP A 26 -6.15 -11.12 1.86
CA ASP A 26 -7.45 -10.44 1.77
C ASP A 26 -7.77 -9.64 3.04
N GLY A 27 -7.53 -10.23 4.22
CA GLY A 27 -7.75 -9.54 5.49
C GLY A 27 -6.78 -8.38 5.74
N LEU A 28 -5.52 -8.48 5.29
CA LEU A 28 -4.55 -7.39 5.37
C LEU A 28 -4.95 -6.24 4.44
N LEU A 29 -5.40 -6.54 3.22
CA LEU A 29 -5.91 -5.54 2.27
C LEU A 29 -7.18 -4.87 2.79
N GLU A 30 -8.08 -5.62 3.43
CA GLU A 30 -9.25 -5.07 4.11
C GLU A 30 -8.82 -4.10 5.22
N ALA A 31 -7.88 -4.50 6.09
CA ALA A 31 -7.34 -3.63 7.14
C ALA A 31 -6.70 -2.36 6.57
N MET A 32 -5.95 -2.49 5.46
CA MET A 32 -5.37 -1.37 4.73
C MET A 32 -6.44 -0.42 4.21
N SER A 33 -7.46 -0.91 3.50
CA SER A 33 -8.51 -0.06 2.93
C SER A 33 -9.36 0.69 3.96
N ILE A 34 -9.51 0.13 5.17
CA ILE A 34 -10.25 0.78 6.27
C ILE A 34 -9.34 1.76 7.04
N GLY A 35 -8.11 1.34 7.34
CA GLY A 35 -7.20 2.05 8.26
C GLY A 35 -6.26 3.04 7.58
N ILE A 36 -6.03 2.88 6.28
CA ILE A 36 -5.26 3.79 5.45
C ILE A 36 -6.29 4.52 4.60
N PRO A 37 -6.68 5.77 4.93
CA PRO A 37 -7.46 6.56 3.99
C PRO A 37 -6.67 6.57 2.67
N GLU A 38 -7.35 6.29 1.55
CA GLU A 38 -6.75 6.26 0.23
C GLU A 38 -5.70 7.37 0.14
N PRO A 39 -4.49 7.10 -0.35
CA PRO A 39 -3.50 8.15 -0.46
C PRO A 39 -4.00 9.11 -1.54
N ASP A 40 -4.82 10.07 -1.13
CA ASP A 40 -5.29 11.17 -1.95
C ASP A 40 -4.04 11.75 -2.61
N LEU A 41 -4.04 11.82 -3.94
CA LEU A 41 -2.96 12.42 -4.71
C LEU A 41 -2.58 13.82 -4.20
N SER A 42 -3.46 14.51 -3.46
CA SER A 42 -3.19 15.70 -2.67
C SER A 42 -1.99 15.55 -1.72
N TYR A 43 -1.86 14.42 -1.04
CA TYR A 43 -0.74 14.11 -0.14
C TYR A 43 0.60 14.05 -0.89
N TYR A 44 0.61 13.43 -2.08
CA TYR A 44 1.80 13.37 -2.94
C TYR A 44 2.20 14.73 -3.52
N LYS A 45 1.23 15.60 -3.85
CA LYS A 45 1.49 16.96 -4.37
C LYS A 45 2.01 17.92 -3.29
N ALA A 46 1.48 17.85 -2.07
CA ALA A 46 1.88 18.73 -0.96
C ALA A 46 3.31 18.45 -0.46
N ALA A 47 3.81 17.21 -0.59
CA ALA A 47 5.16 16.84 -0.15
C ALA A 47 6.29 17.21 -1.12
N ARG A 48 5.98 17.46 -2.41
CA ARG A 48 6.98 17.84 -3.45
C ARG A 48 6.97 19.32 -3.84
N GLY A 49 5.88 20.05 -3.61
CA GLY A 49 5.79 21.48 -3.94
C GLY A 49 5.90 22.36 -2.69
N GLY A 50 7.03 23.06 -2.51
CA GLY A 50 7.33 23.93 -1.37
C GLY A 50 6.46 25.19 -1.21
N LEU A 51 5.15 25.14 -1.50
CA LEU A 51 4.20 26.24 -1.33
C LEU A 51 2.80 25.75 -0.97
N VAL A 52 2.62 25.15 0.21
CA VAL A 52 1.31 25.18 0.89
C VAL A 52 1.53 25.50 2.36
N GLN A 53 1.90 26.76 2.59
CA GLN A 53 1.64 27.43 3.85
C GLN A 53 0.37 28.24 3.66
N MET A 54 -0.81 27.60 3.76
CA MET A 54 -2.05 28.23 4.20
C MET A 54 -3.18 27.19 4.29
N ALA A 55 -3.79 27.12 5.49
CA ALA A 55 -5.06 26.47 5.83
C ALA A 55 -5.11 25.05 6.42
N PHE A 56 -4.02 24.52 7.00
CA PHE A 56 -4.16 23.47 8.04
C PHE A 56 -3.20 23.72 9.21
N PRO A 57 -3.69 23.82 10.46
CA PRO A 57 -2.83 24.06 11.61
C PRO A 57 -2.03 22.80 11.95
N SER A 58 -0.71 22.95 11.92
CA SER A 58 0.29 22.22 12.72
C SER A 58 0.55 20.75 12.36
N LYS A 59 1.81 20.46 12.00
CA LYS A 59 2.57 19.22 12.24
C LYS A 59 1.79 18.13 13.00
N HIS A 60 1.01 17.35 12.28
CA HIS A 60 0.69 15.99 12.71
C HIS A 60 1.62 15.12 11.89
N GLU A 61 2.70 14.67 12.51
CA GLU A 61 3.42 13.48 12.06
C GLU A 61 2.34 12.42 11.84
N ILE A 62 2.17 11.97 10.59
CA ILE A 62 1.15 10.97 10.27
C ILE A 62 1.55 9.72 11.05
N ARG A 63 0.88 9.53 12.19
CA ARG A 63 1.07 8.37 13.02
C ARG A 63 0.14 7.30 12.48
N TYR A 64 0.65 6.49 11.58
CA TYR A 64 -0.05 5.27 11.20
C TYR A 64 -0.30 4.44 12.46
N PRO A 65 -1.45 3.77 12.55
CA PRO A 65 -1.67 2.78 13.61
C PRO A 65 -0.53 1.76 13.62
N ASP A 66 -0.18 1.23 14.79
CA ASP A 66 0.96 0.30 14.93
C ASP A 66 0.83 -0.91 13.97
N TYR A 67 -0.40 -1.34 13.69
CA TYR A 67 -0.68 -2.43 12.75
C TYR A 67 -0.29 -2.13 11.29
N PHE A 68 -0.08 -0.88 10.89
CA PHE A 68 0.32 -0.54 9.53
C PHE A 68 1.72 -1.08 9.19
N LEU A 69 2.69 -0.91 10.11
CA LEU A 69 4.03 -1.47 9.96
C LEU A 69 4.01 -2.99 9.98
N ASP A 70 3.10 -3.55 10.77
CA ASP A 70 2.91 -5.00 10.84
C ASP A 70 2.35 -5.53 9.53
N ILE A 71 1.39 -4.85 8.89
CA ILE A 71 0.80 -5.27 7.62
C ILE A 71 1.88 -5.46 6.55
N GLU A 72 2.77 -4.47 6.37
CA GLU A 72 3.91 -4.57 5.44
C GLU A 72 4.76 -5.81 5.75
N THR A 73 5.06 -6.03 7.03
CA THR A 73 5.82 -7.19 7.49
C THR A 73 5.12 -8.51 7.19
N TYR A 74 3.81 -8.60 7.40
CA TYR A 74 3.03 -9.81 7.11
C TYR A 74 2.92 -10.08 5.62
N LEU A 75 2.73 -9.06 4.77
CA LEU A 75 2.70 -9.23 3.32
C LEU A 75 4.02 -9.79 2.80
N HIS A 76 5.17 -9.30 3.27
CA HIS A 76 6.47 -9.88 2.92
C HIS A 76 6.67 -11.31 3.44
N LYS A 77 6.15 -11.63 4.63
CA LYS A 77 6.17 -13.01 5.13
C LYS A 77 5.31 -13.94 4.28
N VAL A 78 4.19 -13.45 3.73
CA VAL A 78 3.38 -14.19 2.77
C VAL A 78 4.15 -14.38 1.47
N GLU A 79 4.74 -13.31 0.92
CA GLU A 79 5.59 -13.37 -0.29
C GLU A 79 6.71 -14.42 -0.17
N ALA A 80 7.31 -14.54 1.01
CA ALA A 80 8.36 -15.53 1.26
C ALA A 80 7.86 -17.00 1.32
N GLN A 81 6.57 -17.23 1.50
CA GLN A 81 5.98 -18.56 1.71
C GLN A 81 5.15 -19.08 0.54
N ARG A 82 4.80 -18.22 -0.41
CA ARG A 82 4.03 -18.62 -1.59
C ARG A 82 4.44 -17.85 -2.83
N ALA A 83 4.03 -18.38 -3.98
CA ALA A 83 4.09 -17.63 -5.22
C ALA A 83 3.33 -16.30 -5.09
N GLU A 84 3.87 -15.28 -5.74
CA GLU A 84 3.22 -14.00 -5.85
C GLU A 84 1.86 -14.09 -6.54
N GLY A 85 1.00 -13.11 -6.27
CA GLY A 85 -0.28 -12.96 -6.93
C GLY A 85 -0.71 -11.51 -6.91
N VAL A 86 -1.62 -11.14 -7.83
CA VAL A 86 -2.10 -9.77 -8.02
C VAL A 86 -2.54 -9.10 -6.70
N PRO A 87 -3.32 -9.74 -5.79
CA PRO A 87 -3.71 -9.12 -4.52
C PRO A 87 -2.52 -8.79 -3.60
N LEU A 88 -1.53 -9.69 -3.51
CA LEU A 88 -0.34 -9.47 -2.69
C LEU A 88 0.47 -8.28 -3.21
N LEU A 89 0.63 -8.19 -4.53
CA LEU A 89 1.35 -7.09 -5.18
C LEU A 89 0.61 -5.75 -5.02
N HIS A 90 -0.73 -5.75 -5.10
CA HIS A 90 -1.55 -4.57 -4.78
C HIS A 90 -1.44 -4.11 -3.33
N GLY A 91 -1.10 -5.02 -2.40
CA GLY A 91 -0.77 -4.64 -1.03
C GLY A 91 0.60 -3.98 -0.92
N LEU A 92 1.62 -4.55 -1.58
CA LEU A 92 3.01 -4.09 -1.48
C LEU A 92 3.29 -2.79 -2.24
N ALA A 93 2.70 -2.60 -3.43
CA ALA A 93 2.95 -1.44 -4.28
C ALA A 93 2.64 -0.07 -3.62
N PRO A 94 1.47 0.16 -3.01
CA PRO A 94 1.18 1.42 -2.33
C PRO A 94 2.03 1.63 -1.06
N LEU A 95 2.42 0.56 -0.35
CA LEU A 95 3.31 0.65 0.80
C LEU A 95 4.71 1.14 0.38
N ALA A 96 5.25 0.61 -0.72
CA ALA A 96 6.49 1.10 -1.30
C ALA A 96 6.42 2.60 -1.65
N ARG A 97 5.29 3.06 -2.22
CA ARG A 97 5.08 4.50 -2.49
C ARG A 97 5.02 5.35 -1.22
N ILE A 98 4.38 4.87 -0.16
CA ILE A 98 4.36 5.55 1.15
C ILE A 98 5.79 5.69 1.70
N ARG A 99 6.64 4.69 1.49
CA ARG A 99 8.08 4.74 1.81
C ARG A 99 8.91 5.61 0.89
N LYS A 100 8.32 6.17 -0.17
CA LYS A 100 9.00 6.88 -1.26
C LYS A 100 10.03 5.99 -1.98
N ASP A 101 9.81 4.68 -1.97
CA ASP A 101 10.55 3.72 -2.76
C ASP A 101 9.82 3.54 -4.11
N ASP A 102 9.94 4.56 -4.96
CA ASP A 102 9.27 4.61 -6.26
C ASP A 102 9.77 3.47 -7.18
N ALA A 103 11.03 3.05 -7.02
CA ALA A 103 11.62 1.94 -7.76
C ALA A 103 10.98 0.59 -7.38
N ALA A 104 10.82 0.32 -6.07
CA ALA A 104 10.12 -0.89 -5.63
C ALA A 104 8.64 -0.86 -6.05
N ALA A 105 7.97 0.29 -5.92
CA ALA A 105 6.58 0.45 -6.36
C ALA A 105 6.41 0.15 -7.85
N LEU A 106 7.28 0.70 -8.71
CA LEU A 106 7.27 0.43 -10.15
C LEU A 106 7.50 -1.05 -10.46
N GLY A 107 8.42 -1.69 -9.74
CA GLY A 107 8.66 -3.13 -9.84
C GLY A 107 7.41 -3.96 -9.53
N TYR A 108 6.65 -3.60 -8.49
CA TYR A 108 5.40 -4.28 -8.16
C TYR A 108 4.31 -4.06 -9.22
N TYR A 109 4.12 -2.85 -9.72
CA TYR A 109 3.14 -2.60 -10.79
C TYR A 109 3.50 -3.34 -12.08
N THR A 110 4.78 -3.41 -12.44
CA THR A 110 5.25 -4.21 -13.58
C THR A 110 4.87 -5.68 -13.40
N ARG A 111 5.15 -6.27 -12.23
CA ARG A 111 4.77 -7.65 -11.90
C ARG A 111 3.26 -7.88 -11.91
N ILE A 112 2.46 -6.89 -11.51
CA ILE A 112 0.99 -6.96 -11.63
C ILE A 112 0.59 -7.07 -13.10
N LEU A 113 1.14 -6.23 -13.98
CA LEU A 113 0.80 -6.23 -15.40
C LEU A 113 1.33 -7.45 -16.16
N ASP A 114 2.39 -8.08 -15.67
CA ASP A 114 2.84 -9.38 -16.19
C ASP A 114 1.81 -10.50 -15.90
N LEU A 115 1.07 -10.39 -14.79
CA LEU A 115 0.04 -11.35 -14.38
C LEU A 115 -1.36 -11.01 -14.92
N ASP A 116 -1.69 -9.72 -14.93
CA ASP A 116 -2.95 -9.15 -15.41
C ASP A 116 -2.69 -7.87 -16.22
N PRO A 117 -2.50 -7.99 -17.55
CA PRO A 117 -2.19 -6.86 -18.42
C PRO A 117 -3.27 -5.77 -18.49
N GLU A 118 -4.49 -6.07 -18.05
CA GLU A 118 -5.62 -5.13 -18.07
C GLU A 118 -5.87 -4.48 -16.70
N ASP A 119 -4.99 -4.72 -15.71
CA ASP A 119 -5.13 -4.14 -14.37
C ASP A 119 -5.03 -2.60 -14.42
N HIS A 120 -6.20 -1.96 -14.37
CA HIS A 120 -6.32 -0.51 -14.47
C HIS A 120 -5.61 0.23 -13.33
N THR A 121 -5.57 -0.36 -12.13
CA THR A 121 -4.93 0.25 -10.97
C THR A 121 -3.41 0.29 -11.17
N ALA A 122 -2.82 -0.81 -11.64
CA ALA A 122 -1.40 -0.88 -11.95
C ALA A 122 -1.03 0.02 -13.13
N LEU A 123 -1.78 -0.01 -14.23
CA LEU A 123 -1.57 0.87 -15.40
C LEU A 123 -1.57 2.35 -14.99
N THR A 124 -2.55 2.76 -14.19
CA THR A 124 -2.69 4.17 -13.78
C THR A 124 -1.53 4.61 -12.87
N ASN A 125 -1.16 3.78 -11.90
CA ASN A 125 -0.11 4.13 -10.95
C ASN A 125 1.30 4.05 -11.57
N GLN A 126 1.56 3.10 -12.47
CA GLN A 126 2.80 3.02 -13.21
C GLN A 126 3.01 4.25 -14.09
N ALA A 127 2.02 4.60 -14.92
CA ALA A 127 2.12 5.78 -15.79
C ALA A 127 2.34 7.07 -14.97
N LEU A 128 1.73 7.17 -13.78
CA LEU A 128 1.95 8.28 -12.87
C LEU A 128 3.40 8.34 -12.37
N LEU A 129 4.00 7.22 -11.98
CA LEU A 129 5.39 7.16 -11.52
C LEU A 129 6.37 7.49 -12.65
N GLU A 130 6.18 6.90 -13.83
CA GLU A 130 7.02 7.15 -15.01
C GLU A 130 7.01 8.63 -15.41
N SER A 131 5.83 9.28 -15.37
CA SER A 131 5.72 10.72 -15.68
C SER A 131 6.46 11.65 -14.71
N GLN A 132 6.83 11.14 -13.53
CA GLN A 132 7.54 11.90 -12.49
C GLN A 132 9.05 11.73 -12.57
N GLU A 133 9.55 10.76 -13.34
CA GLU A 133 10.97 10.45 -13.53
C GLU A 133 11.60 11.18 -14.74
N ASP A 134 10.81 11.93 -15.52
CA ASP A 134 11.29 12.79 -16.61
C ASP A 134 11.52 14.24 -16.14
N PRO A 135 12.70 14.61 -15.61
CA PRO A 135 13.11 16.00 -15.56
C PRO A 135 13.66 16.41 -16.93
N THR A 136 12.95 17.31 -17.61
CA THR A 136 13.51 18.11 -18.72
C THR A 136 14.76 18.87 -18.31
#